data_AF-A0A972VEZ1-F1
#
_entry.id   AF-A0A972VEZ1-F1
#
_cell.length_a   1.000
_cell.length_b   1.000
_cell.length_c   1.000
_cell.angle_alpha   90.00
_cell.angle_beta   90.00
_cell.angle_gamma   90.00
#
_symmetry.space_group_name_H-M   'P 1'
#
loop_
_entity.id
_entity.type
_entity.pdbx_description
1 polymer ?
#
loop_
_entity_poly.entity_id
_entity_poly.type
_entity_poly.pdbx_seq_one_letter_code
_entity_poly.pdbx_strand_id
1 'polypeptide(L)'
;MNMGTAGRSTQILCVLLFCLLMGVGNAHGQSGRNHAAPQVAAPPESFFDMIADRLSRGRGNRASQADLQDSLKIYRDFYKKYIDVKGMPVVAAAVVADEALQRTYDMVTHMLAGRPDILQGLLDRGMYLIIIGKDQGYCDMPENRNVKNKAYMNERVRGTGGHPTSFGEENLLSLPIDRYDDESIGVHEFCHTIDSTLRRVEPQWNDRRMAAYDNAKAKGLYKDTYAIGNPAEYWCEAAQAYFNCNRVNNWNHTAIGHREQLKVYDLMGYELCRSTFNLSEDQDWRYSWLQSLPNVDAPPVKFQIDPYYTKFTWAREFTVLGRDASDEALLKANDTIRKLFAYRHDILKALMAEGLRLVVLGPNESLADLPEWPAMKAAGVDHTGRYLEYTPGVKILAAAQENVLGDLARDMYGTESQVIRVFAKAIYGVTARRSIDPDWDSRRDVQQYELRVQRMDIRFDQTLKAMYDTAMDQGRWKGTVAVHNRVEYWTEGVMAYFDAVGQGIAPNDAARPVTTREALKAYDPGLYDLVNETMAYDGRVDWRYVR
;
A
#
# COMPACT_ATOMS: atom_id res chain seq x y z
N MET A 1 -15.43 -35.45 -66.20
CA MET A 1 -14.37 -34.83 -67.03
C MET A 1 -13.91 -33.55 -66.34
N ASN A 2 -12.59 -33.45 -66.12
CA ASN A 2 -11.72 -32.26 -66.05
C ASN A 2 -12.27 -30.95 -65.46
N MET A 3 -11.72 -30.49 -64.33
CA MET A 3 -10.52 -29.61 -64.16
C MET A 3 -10.95 -28.13 -64.03
N GLY A 4 -10.73 -27.52 -62.86
CA GLY A 4 -9.77 -26.41 -62.67
C GLY A 4 -10.52 -25.07 -62.75
N THR A 5 -10.30 -24.00 -61.99
CA THR A 5 -9.19 -23.48 -61.15
C THR A 5 -9.81 -22.36 -60.30
N ALA A 6 -9.71 -22.36 -58.96
CA ALA A 6 -8.79 -21.57 -58.13
C ALA A 6 -8.70 -20.05 -58.43
N GLY A 7 -9.02 -19.20 -57.43
CA GLY A 7 -8.76 -17.75 -57.50
C GLY A 7 -9.23 -16.86 -56.33
N ARG A 8 -8.70 -17.13 -55.13
CA ARG A 8 -8.43 -16.24 -53.95
C ARG A 8 -9.33 -15.01 -53.66
N SER A 9 -9.93 -15.01 -52.47
CA SER A 9 -10.15 -13.82 -51.64
C SER A 9 -9.43 -13.99 -50.30
N THR A 10 -8.63 -12.99 -49.95
CA THR A 10 -7.76 -12.89 -48.78
C THR A 10 -8.59 -12.62 -47.52
N GLN A 11 -8.51 -13.50 -46.52
CA GLN A 11 -8.85 -13.17 -45.13
C GLN A 11 -7.56 -13.22 -44.30
N ILE A 12 -7.17 -12.07 -43.79
CA ILE A 12 -6.06 -11.89 -42.85
C ILE A 12 -6.57 -12.35 -41.48
N LEU A 13 -6.02 -13.45 -40.99
CA LEU A 13 -6.23 -13.95 -39.63
C LEU A 13 -5.16 -13.33 -38.73
N CYS A 14 -5.54 -12.36 -37.90
CA CYS A 14 -4.68 -11.86 -36.82
C CYS A 14 -4.69 -12.85 -35.67
N VAL A 15 -3.67 -13.70 -35.59
CA VAL A 15 -3.38 -14.53 -34.42
C VAL A 15 -2.44 -13.74 -33.50
N LEU A 16 -2.95 -13.30 -32.36
CA LEU A 16 -2.16 -12.73 -31.26
C LEU A 16 -1.54 -13.87 -30.45
N LEU A 17 -0.26 -14.17 -30.71
CA LEU A 17 0.56 -15.00 -29.82
C LEU A 17 1.16 -14.09 -28.74
N PHE A 18 0.68 -14.22 -27.50
CA PHE A 18 1.37 -13.70 -26.32
C PHE A 18 2.45 -14.73 -25.93
N CYS A 19 3.70 -14.47 -26.32
CA CYS A 19 4.84 -15.22 -25.80
C CYS A 19 5.26 -14.63 -24.44
N LEU A 20 5.15 -15.43 -23.38
CA LEU A 20 5.88 -15.23 -22.13
C LEU A 20 7.39 -15.29 -22.43
N LEU A 21 8.09 -14.19 -22.21
CA LEU A 21 9.54 -14.19 -22.02
C LEU A 21 9.81 -13.96 -20.54
N MET A 22 10.02 -15.04 -19.79
CA MET A 22 10.73 -14.98 -18.51
C MET A 22 12.20 -14.72 -18.81
N GLY A 23 12.61 -13.45 -18.70
CA GLY A 23 14.02 -13.05 -18.72
C GLY A 23 14.60 -13.15 -17.33
N VAL A 24 15.37 -14.20 -17.07
CA VAL A 24 16.27 -14.30 -15.91
C VAL A 24 17.52 -13.46 -16.21
N GLY A 25 17.82 -12.50 -15.32
CA GLY A 25 19.18 -11.99 -15.05
C GLY A 25 19.86 -11.14 -16.12
N ASN A 26 19.98 -9.84 -15.85
CA ASN A 26 21.31 -9.22 -15.71
C ASN A 26 21.17 -7.85 -15.06
N ALA A 27 21.57 -7.78 -13.78
CA ALA A 27 21.90 -6.53 -13.13
C ALA A 27 23.00 -5.84 -13.96
N HIS A 28 22.59 -4.87 -14.78
CA HIS A 28 23.54 -3.97 -15.43
C HIS A 28 24.08 -3.05 -14.34
N GLY A 29 25.29 -3.35 -13.88
CA GLY A 29 26.08 -2.43 -13.08
C GLY A 29 26.22 -1.13 -13.86
N GLN A 30 25.57 -0.07 -13.40
CA GLN A 30 25.75 1.27 -13.93
C GLN A 30 27.16 1.74 -13.59
N SER A 31 28.02 1.83 -14.61
CA SER A 31 29.28 2.57 -14.54
C SER A 31 29.01 4.06 -14.75
N GLY A 32 28.36 4.70 -13.78
CA GLY A 32 28.37 6.16 -13.60
C GLY A 32 29.41 6.49 -12.54
N ARG A 33 30.10 7.64 -12.64
CA ARG A 33 31.08 8.06 -11.63
C ARG A 33 30.42 8.12 -10.25
N ASN A 34 30.63 7.10 -9.41
CA ASN A 34 30.19 7.09 -8.02
C ASN A 34 30.94 8.20 -7.27
N HIS A 35 30.30 9.36 -7.13
CA HIS A 35 30.61 10.24 -6.02
C HIS A 35 30.10 9.51 -4.77
N ALA A 36 31.00 8.79 -4.08
CA ALA A 36 30.66 8.14 -2.83
C ALA A 36 29.99 9.15 -1.89
N ALA A 37 28.85 8.79 -1.33
CA ALA A 37 28.13 9.64 -0.39
C ALA A 37 29.09 10.09 0.74
N PRO A 38 29.04 11.36 1.18
CA PRO A 38 29.84 11.83 2.30
C PRO A 38 29.60 10.97 3.55
N GLN A 39 30.58 10.96 4.45
CA GLN A 39 30.39 10.32 5.75
C GLN A 39 29.36 11.09 6.58
N VAL A 40 28.53 10.36 7.33
CA VAL A 40 27.61 10.95 8.29
C VAL A 40 28.41 11.51 9.46
N ALA A 41 28.07 12.74 9.85
CA ALA A 41 28.72 13.45 10.94
C ALA A 41 27.69 14.02 11.92
N ALA A 42 28.16 14.62 13.02
CA ALA A 42 27.31 15.45 13.85
C ALA A 42 26.90 16.73 13.11
N PRO A 43 25.68 17.28 13.31
CA PRO A 43 25.28 18.52 12.67
C PRO A 43 26.23 19.67 13.03
N PRO A 44 26.75 20.42 12.05
CA PRO A 44 27.64 21.56 12.31
C PRO A 44 26.87 22.74 12.92
N GLU A 45 27.58 23.66 13.57
CA GLU A 45 26.97 24.88 14.12
C GLU A 45 26.23 25.71 13.05
N SER A 46 26.73 25.74 11.81
CA SER A 46 26.08 26.42 10.69
C SER A 46 24.67 25.91 10.39
N PHE A 47 24.37 24.64 10.66
CA PHE A 47 23.01 24.12 10.55
C PHE A 47 22.12 24.71 11.64
N PHE A 48 22.60 24.79 12.89
CA PHE A 48 21.82 25.35 13.98
C PHE A 48 21.65 26.87 13.86
N ASP A 49 22.61 27.58 13.27
CA ASP A 49 22.48 28.98 12.90
C ASP A 49 21.35 29.18 11.88
N MET A 50 21.27 28.31 10.87
CA MET A 50 20.17 28.29 9.90
C MET A 50 18.81 28.04 10.58
N ILE A 51 18.73 27.11 11.54
CA ILE A 51 17.52 26.87 12.32
C ILE A 51 17.15 28.08 13.18
N ALA A 52 18.12 28.73 13.83
CA ALA A 52 17.89 29.92 14.64
C ALA A 52 17.30 31.06 13.80
N ASP A 53 17.87 31.33 12.62
CA ASP A 53 17.34 32.30 11.66
C ASP A 53 15.90 31.94 11.24
N ARG A 54 15.65 30.67 10.87
CA ARG A 54 14.30 30.19 10.54
C ARG A 54 13.29 30.42 11.67
N LEU A 55 13.65 30.07 12.90
CA LEU A 55 12.79 30.25 14.08
C LEU A 55 12.50 31.73 14.34
N SER A 56 13.48 32.60 14.13
CA SER A 56 13.32 34.05 14.28
C SER A 56 12.30 34.63 13.27
N ARG A 57 12.37 34.21 12.00
CA ARG A 57 11.44 34.64 10.95
C ARG A 57 10.01 34.16 11.20
N GLY A 58 9.85 32.95 11.76
CA GLY A 58 8.55 32.35 12.01
C GLY A 58 7.76 32.95 13.19
N ARG A 59 8.40 33.70 14.09
CA ARG A 59 7.77 34.21 15.33
C ARG A 59 7.39 35.69 15.30
N GLY A 60 7.86 36.45 14.30
CA GLY A 60 7.69 37.92 14.26
C GLY A 60 8.29 38.61 15.50
N ASN A 61 8.00 39.90 15.69
CA ASN A 61 8.60 40.75 16.75
C ASN A 61 8.17 40.41 18.20
N ARG A 62 7.62 39.23 18.49
CA ARG A 62 6.99 38.90 19.80
C ARG A 62 7.77 37.89 20.65
N ALA A 63 8.73 37.17 20.11
CA ALA A 63 9.47 36.16 20.88
C ALA A 63 10.72 36.75 21.53
N SER A 64 10.94 36.43 22.80
CA SER A 64 12.17 36.83 23.49
C SER A 64 13.37 36.02 22.99
N GLN A 65 14.58 36.54 23.21
CA GLN A 65 15.81 35.81 22.93
C GLN A 65 15.88 34.48 23.70
N ALA A 66 15.32 34.45 24.93
CA ALA A 66 15.22 33.22 25.73
C ALA A 66 14.33 32.17 25.05
N ASP A 67 13.16 32.56 24.56
CA ASP A 67 12.24 31.63 23.87
C ASP A 67 12.87 31.02 22.61
N LEU A 68 13.72 31.80 21.91
CA LEU A 68 14.47 31.33 20.75
C LEU A 68 15.53 30.29 21.15
N GLN A 69 16.29 30.56 22.21
CA GLN A 69 17.31 29.64 22.72
C GLN A 69 16.70 28.33 23.23
N ASP A 70 15.59 28.40 23.99
CA ASP A 70 14.88 27.21 24.46
C ASP A 70 14.37 26.36 23.31
N SER A 71 13.92 27.01 22.23
CA SER A 71 13.45 26.31 21.04
C SER A 71 14.58 25.71 20.25
N LEU A 72 15.70 26.42 20.07
CA LEU A 72 16.88 25.91 19.39
C LEU A 72 17.49 24.71 20.16
N LYS A 73 17.44 24.74 21.49
CA LYS A 73 17.87 23.62 22.33
C LYS A 73 17.16 22.31 21.98
N ILE A 74 15.85 22.35 21.69
CA ILE A 74 15.08 21.17 21.28
C ILE A 74 15.67 20.55 19.99
N TYR A 75 16.05 21.38 19.02
CA TYR A 75 16.65 20.92 17.76
C TYR A 75 18.04 20.34 17.99
N ARG A 76 18.87 20.97 18.83
CA ARG A 76 20.21 20.50 19.20
C ARG A 76 20.16 19.18 19.98
N ASP A 77 19.18 19.02 20.85
CA ASP A 77 18.97 17.81 21.62
C ASP A 77 18.48 16.65 20.76
N PHE A 78 17.67 16.94 19.73
CA PHE A 78 17.07 15.94 18.87
C PHE A 78 17.99 15.48 17.73
N TYR A 79 18.51 16.42 16.93
CA TYR A 79 19.31 16.10 15.74
C TYR A 79 20.76 15.77 16.10
N LYS A 80 21.19 14.55 15.76
CA LYS A 80 22.51 14.01 16.09
C LYS A 80 23.29 13.50 14.88
N LYS A 81 22.61 13.33 13.73
CA LYS A 81 23.21 12.90 12.47
C LYS A 81 22.97 13.92 11.38
N TYR A 82 23.95 14.11 10.52
CA TYR A 82 23.97 15.06 9.43
C TYR A 82 24.76 14.51 8.24
N ILE A 83 24.26 14.75 7.03
CA ILE A 83 25.01 14.61 5.78
C ILE A 83 24.77 15.86 4.91
N ASP A 84 25.81 16.32 4.23
CA ASP A 84 25.72 17.45 3.30
C ASP A 84 25.42 16.96 1.88
N VAL A 85 24.30 17.39 1.32
CA VAL A 85 23.91 17.12 -0.07
C VAL A 85 24.20 18.36 -0.90
N LYS A 86 25.48 18.56 -1.24
CA LYS A 86 25.97 19.70 -2.05
C LYS A 86 25.50 21.04 -1.48
N GLY A 87 25.66 21.23 -0.18
CA GLY A 87 25.23 22.41 0.58
C GLY A 87 23.85 22.29 1.23
N MET A 88 23.02 21.31 0.85
CA MET A 88 21.69 21.11 1.45
C MET A 88 21.78 20.13 2.64
N PRO A 89 21.44 20.54 3.87
CA PRO A 89 21.45 19.65 5.02
C PRO A 89 20.43 18.51 4.91
N VAL A 90 20.84 17.32 5.33
CA VAL A 90 19.94 16.22 5.70
C VAL A 90 20.25 15.84 7.14
N VAL A 91 19.24 15.82 7.99
CA VAL A 91 19.41 15.60 9.43
C VAL A 91 18.51 14.49 9.97
N ALA A 92 18.99 13.84 11.03
CA ALA A 92 18.24 12.78 11.70
C ALA A 92 18.59 12.68 13.19
N ALA A 93 17.74 11.97 13.95
CA ALA A 93 18.03 11.57 15.32
C ALA A 93 19.13 10.50 15.36
N ALA A 94 19.74 10.30 16.54
CA ALA A 94 20.83 9.31 16.70
C ALA A 94 20.44 7.86 16.36
N VAL A 95 19.15 7.53 16.50
CA VAL A 95 18.60 6.18 16.29
C VAL A 95 18.47 5.79 14.81
N VAL A 96 18.51 6.77 13.89
CA VAL A 96 18.37 6.54 12.44
C VAL A 96 19.68 5.98 11.90
N ALA A 97 19.63 4.97 11.05
CA ALA A 97 20.80 4.37 10.40
C ALA A 97 21.54 5.37 9.48
N ASP A 98 22.87 5.30 9.43
CA ASP A 98 23.68 6.19 8.58
C ASP A 98 23.37 5.97 7.08
N GLU A 99 23.07 4.72 6.74
CA GLU A 99 22.67 4.27 5.41
C GLU A 99 21.45 5.03 4.90
N ALA A 100 20.52 5.45 5.77
CA ALA A 100 19.34 6.22 5.35
C ALA A 100 19.75 7.64 4.89
N LEU A 101 20.72 8.27 5.56
CA LEU A 101 21.26 9.57 5.16
C LEU A 101 22.02 9.46 3.83
N GLN A 102 22.82 8.41 3.67
CA GLN A 102 23.54 8.14 2.42
C GLN A 102 22.57 7.84 1.26
N ARG A 103 21.50 7.07 1.51
CA ARG A 103 20.45 6.81 0.51
C ARG A 103 19.75 8.10 0.08
N THR A 104 19.53 9.02 1.03
CA THR A 104 18.96 10.33 0.74
C THR A 104 19.90 11.17 -0.13
N TYR A 105 21.21 11.15 0.14
CA TYR A 105 22.22 11.79 -0.71
C TYR A 105 22.13 11.26 -2.15
N ASP A 106 22.13 9.94 -2.32
CA ASP A 106 22.04 9.33 -3.64
C ASP A 106 20.75 9.74 -4.37
N MET A 107 19.60 9.58 -3.72
CA MET A 107 18.29 9.92 -4.31
C MET A 107 18.25 11.38 -4.79
N VAL A 108 18.59 12.33 -3.92
CA VAL A 108 18.50 13.76 -4.21
C VAL A 108 19.48 14.18 -5.31
N THR A 109 20.72 13.71 -5.23
CA THR A 109 21.76 14.10 -6.20
C THR A 109 21.45 13.60 -7.61
N HIS A 110 20.83 12.42 -7.74
CA HIS A 110 20.38 11.90 -9.03
C HIS A 110 19.13 12.64 -9.54
N MET A 111 18.12 12.85 -8.69
CA MET A 111 16.91 13.59 -9.09
C MET A 111 17.21 15.01 -9.61
N LEU A 112 18.22 15.69 -9.04
CA LEU A 112 18.61 17.05 -9.43
C LEU A 112 19.80 17.11 -10.40
N ALA A 113 20.28 15.98 -10.93
CA ALA A 113 21.51 15.96 -11.73
C ALA A 113 21.46 16.87 -12.97
N GLY A 114 20.29 17.02 -13.58
CA GLY A 114 20.03 17.90 -14.72
C GLY A 114 19.57 19.32 -14.36
N ARG A 115 19.41 19.64 -13.06
CA ARG A 115 18.79 20.88 -12.55
C ARG A 115 19.56 21.52 -11.38
N PRO A 116 20.81 21.97 -11.59
CA PRO A 116 21.58 22.67 -10.55
C PRO A 116 20.94 24.00 -10.11
N ASP A 117 20.12 24.61 -10.97
CA ASP A 117 19.34 25.82 -10.66
C ASP A 117 18.27 25.57 -9.58
N ILE A 118 17.64 24.39 -9.58
CA ILE A 118 16.69 23.99 -8.52
C ILE A 118 17.45 23.80 -7.22
N LEU A 119 18.59 23.10 -7.24
CA LEU A 119 19.42 22.93 -6.04
C LEU A 119 19.79 24.29 -5.45
N GLN A 120 20.29 25.23 -6.27
CA GLN A 120 20.61 26.57 -5.80
C GLN A 120 19.41 27.29 -5.18
N GLY A 121 18.22 27.20 -5.81
CA GLY A 121 16.99 27.77 -5.27
C GLY A 121 16.56 27.16 -3.92
N LEU A 122 16.86 25.89 -3.68
CA LEU A 122 16.65 25.24 -2.38
C LEU A 122 17.64 25.78 -1.32
N LEU A 123 18.92 25.94 -1.67
CA LEU A 123 19.94 26.50 -0.79
C LEU A 123 19.62 27.93 -0.36
N ASP A 124 19.23 28.79 -1.30
CA ASP A 124 18.86 30.19 -1.06
C ASP A 124 17.70 30.35 -0.06
N ARG A 125 16.90 29.28 0.12
CA ARG A 125 15.75 29.24 1.02
C ARG A 125 16.03 28.58 2.37
N GLY A 126 17.27 28.12 2.61
CA GLY A 126 17.61 27.36 3.81
C GLY A 126 16.83 26.05 3.92
N MET A 127 16.66 25.37 2.78
CA MET A 127 16.04 24.04 2.73
C MET A 127 16.90 23.01 3.47
N TYR A 128 16.27 22.11 4.23
CA TYR A 128 16.88 20.90 4.76
C TYR A 128 15.90 19.73 4.80
N LEU A 129 16.41 18.50 4.68
CA LEU A 129 15.62 17.28 4.73
C LEU A 129 15.73 16.61 6.11
N ILE A 130 14.67 15.90 6.49
CA ILE A 130 14.58 15.18 7.76
C ILE A 130 14.29 13.71 7.48
N ILE A 131 15.06 12.82 8.09
CA ILE A 131 14.74 11.39 8.11
C ILE A 131 14.04 11.07 9.42
N ILE A 132 12.82 10.56 9.32
CA ILE A 132 12.06 10.12 10.49
C ILE A 132 12.39 8.65 10.73
N GLY A 133 12.98 8.33 11.89
CA GLY A 133 13.36 6.95 12.21
C GLY A 133 12.21 5.96 12.18
N LYS A 134 12.51 4.70 11.89
CA LYS A 134 11.53 3.61 11.70
C LYS A 134 10.65 3.31 12.91
N ASP A 135 11.06 3.78 14.09
CA ASP A 135 10.36 3.64 15.37
C ASP A 135 9.97 5.02 15.97
N GLN A 136 10.10 6.10 15.19
CA GLN A 136 9.69 7.44 15.55
C GLN A 136 8.37 7.81 14.86
N GLY A 137 7.54 8.60 15.53
CA GLY A 137 6.35 9.22 14.95
C GLY A 137 6.69 10.53 14.22
N TYR A 138 5.81 10.94 13.30
CA TYR A 138 5.89 12.24 12.63
C TYR A 138 5.97 13.42 13.61
N CYS A 139 5.21 13.35 14.70
CA CYS A 139 5.12 14.38 15.72
C CYS A 139 6.30 14.38 16.70
N ASP A 140 7.24 13.44 16.60
CA ASP A 140 8.47 13.45 17.40
C ASP A 140 9.48 14.46 16.83
N MET A 141 9.34 14.81 15.56
CA MET A 141 10.21 15.80 14.92
C MET A 141 9.99 17.18 15.57
N PRO A 142 11.07 17.92 15.90
CA PRO A 142 10.96 19.25 16.51
C PRO A 142 9.99 20.20 15.78
N GLU A 143 9.92 20.11 14.46
CA GLU A 143 9.09 20.94 13.57
C GLU A 143 7.60 20.64 13.72
N ASN A 144 7.26 19.40 14.06
CA ASN A 144 5.89 18.88 14.10
C ASN A 144 5.38 18.61 15.51
N ARG A 145 6.20 18.85 16.54
CA ARG A 145 5.88 18.53 17.95
C ARG A 145 4.62 19.20 18.51
N ASN A 146 4.17 20.28 17.88
CA ASN A 146 3.04 21.10 18.33
C ASN A 146 1.79 20.93 17.44
N VAL A 147 1.78 20.00 16.49
CA VAL A 147 0.57 19.73 15.69
C VAL A 147 -0.56 19.24 16.60
N LYS A 148 -1.79 19.65 16.26
CA LYS A 148 -3.00 19.13 16.92
C LYS A 148 -3.24 17.69 16.47
N ASN A 149 -3.95 16.92 17.29
CA ASN A 149 -4.32 15.53 17.01
C ASN A 149 -3.11 14.65 16.59
N LYS A 150 -2.13 14.52 17.49
CA LYS A 150 -0.89 13.77 17.23
C LYS A 150 -1.12 12.31 16.84
N ALA A 151 -2.16 11.67 17.40
CA ALA A 151 -2.50 10.29 17.07
C ALA A 151 -2.88 10.16 15.59
N TYR A 152 -3.80 10.99 15.12
CA TYR A 152 -4.17 11.06 13.70
C TYR A 152 -2.98 11.39 12.80
N MET A 153 -2.15 12.37 13.20
CA MET A 153 -0.99 12.78 12.40
C MET A 153 0.06 11.67 12.30
N ASN A 154 0.37 10.99 13.41
CA ASN A 154 1.31 9.86 13.41
C ASN A 154 0.78 8.66 12.62
N GLU A 155 -0.52 8.40 12.66
CA GLU A 155 -1.15 7.38 11.81
C GLU A 155 -1.10 7.78 10.33
N ARG A 156 -1.40 9.03 10.01
CA ARG A 156 -1.53 9.49 8.63
C ARG A 156 -0.19 9.68 7.93
N VAL A 157 0.84 10.13 8.64
CA VAL A 157 2.01 10.76 8.02
C VAL A 157 3.32 10.02 8.32
N ARG A 158 4.06 9.63 7.27
CA ARG A 158 5.48 9.25 7.38
C ARG A 158 6.40 10.07 6.47
N GLY A 159 5.84 11.06 5.77
CA GLY A 159 6.60 12.05 5.03
C GLY A 159 5.74 13.27 4.78
N THR A 160 6.38 14.42 4.60
CA THR A 160 5.74 15.66 4.17
C THR A 160 6.67 16.47 3.29
N GLY A 161 6.14 16.91 2.16
CA GLY A 161 6.75 17.89 1.29
C GLY A 161 6.74 19.29 1.89
N GLY A 162 7.66 20.14 1.42
CA GLY A 162 7.76 21.54 1.83
C GLY A 162 9.10 21.87 2.47
N HIS A 163 9.10 22.93 3.29
CA HIS A 163 10.32 23.46 3.89
C HIS A 163 10.19 23.40 5.43
N PRO A 164 10.74 22.40 6.15
CA PRO A 164 11.53 21.28 5.64
C PRO A 164 10.68 20.16 5.02
N THR A 165 11.36 19.23 4.35
CA THR A 165 10.79 17.99 3.81
C THR A 165 11.17 16.85 4.73
N SER A 166 10.26 15.89 4.95
CA SER A 166 10.55 14.71 5.74
C SER A 166 10.07 13.43 5.06
N PHE A 167 10.73 12.31 5.35
CA PHE A 167 10.31 10.97 4.90
C PHE A 167 10.90 9.88 5.82
N GLY A 168 10.26 8.71 5.81
CA GLY A 168 10.55 7.60 6.73
C GLY A 168 11.82 6.81 6.38
N GLU A 169 12.59 6.48 7.39
CA GLU A 169 13.77 5.61 7.32
C GLU A 169 13.42 4.23 6.72
N GLU A 170 12.29 3.65 7.12
CA GLU A 170 11.83 2.35 6.68
C GLU A 170 11.63 2.28 5.16
N ASN A 171 11.20 3.38 4.54
CA ASN A 171 11.00 3.47 3.10
C ASN A 171 12.31 3.63 2.33
N LEU A 172 13.21 4.50 2.83
CA LEU A 172 14.54 4.68 2.24
C LEU A 172 15.34 3.36 2.23
N LEU A 173 15.22 2.59 3.31
CA LEU A 173 15.97 1.34 3.49
C LEU A 173 15.21 0.10 3.02
N SER A 174 14.01 0.26 2.48
CA SER A 174 13.16 -0.85 2.02
C SER A 174 12.98 -1.91 3.13
N LEU A 175 12.68 -1.49 4.36
CA LEU A 175 12.53 -2.41 5.50
C LEU A 175 11.19 -3.16 5.43
N PRO A 176 11.10 -4.40 5.99
CA PRO A 176 9.85 -5.19 6.02
C PRO A 176 8.66 -4.51 6.73
N ILE A 177 8.94 -3.47 7.51
CA ILE A 177 7.97 -2.67 8.27
C ILE A 177 7.61 -1.36 7.54
N ASP A 178 7.86 -1.27 6.24
CA ASP A 178 7.43 -0.14 5.44
C ASP A 178 5.97 -0.33 5.01
N ARG A 179 5.11 0.62 5.39
CA ARG A 179 3.72 0.65 4.91
C ARG A 179 3.59 1.21 3.49
N TYR A 180 4.68 1.76 2.97
CA TYR A 180 4.88 2.28 1.62
C TYR A 180 5.80 1.40 0.78
N ASP A 181 5.78 0.10 1.06
CA ASP A 181 6.65 -0.93 0.47
C ASP A 181 6.63 -1.08 -1.06
N ASP A 182 5.78 -0.34 -1.77
CA ASP A 182 5.67 -0.32 -3.22
C ASP A 182 5.71 1.09 -3.84
N GLU A 183 6.13 2.10 -3.08
CA GLU A 183 6.44 3.44 -3.59
C GLU A 183 7.60 4.13 -2.85
N SER A 184 8.24 5.13 -3.46
CA SER A 184 9.17 5.99 -2.72
C SER A 184 8.45 7.25 -2.24
N ILE A 185 8.15 7.32 -0.93
CA ILE A 185 7.65 8.57 -0.33
C ILE A 185 8.75 9.64 -0.34
N GLY A 186 10.03 9.26 -0.28
CA GLY A 186 11.14 10.21 -0.40
C GLY A 186 11.12 10.96 -1.73
N VAL A 187 10.91 10.24 -2.84
CA VAL A 187 10.76 10.85 -4.17
C VAL A 187 9.50 11.72 -4.23
N HIS A 188 8.36 11.23 -3.72
CA HIS A 188 7.10 11.98 -3.71
C HIS A 188 7.23 13.32 -2.99
N GLU A 189 7.67 13.29 -1.73
CA GLU A 189 7.72 14.49 -0.88
C GLU A 189 8.79 15.47 -1.36
N PHE A 190 9.89 14.97 -1.93
CA PHE A 190 10.89 15.84 -2.54
C PHE A 190 10.37 16.50 -3.83
N CYS A 191 9.47 15.85 -4.58
CA CYS A 191 8.82 16.47 -5.73
C CYS A 191 7.93 17.66 -5.36
N HIS A 192 7.25 17.63 -4.20
CA HIS A 192 6.53 18.80 -3.66
C HIS A 192 7.48 19.98 -3.39
N THR A 193 8.68 19.67 -2.90
CA THR A 193 9.73 20.65 -2.63
C THR A 193 10.34 21.23 -3.90
N ILE A 194 10.53 20.39 -4.92
CA ILE A 194 10.89 20.81 -6.27
C ILE A 194 9.80 21.71 -6.88
N ASP A 195 8.52 21.34 -6.78
CA ASP A 195 7.38 22.15 -7.25
C ASP A 195 7.41 23.58 -6.67
N SER A 196 7.58 23.67 -5.35
CA SER A 196 7.62 24.96 -4.63
C SER A 196 8.79 25.84 -5.08
N THR A 197 9.92 25.23 -5.42
CA THR A 197 11.13 25.92 -5.89
C THR A 197 10.99 26.36 -7.35
N LEU A 198 10.49 25.48 -8.21
CA LEU A 198 10.25 25.76 -9.62
C LEU A 198 9.29 26.93 -9.83
N ARG A 199 8.24 27.07 -9.00
CA ARG A 199 7.35 28.25 -9.03
C ARG A 199 8.07 29.59 -8.85
N ARG A 200 9.32 29.61 -8.39
CA ARG A 200 10.13 30.81 -8.19
C ARG A 200 11.22 30.96 -9.23
N VAL A 201 11.92 29.88 -9.54
CA VAL A 201 13.08 29.92 -10.44
C VAL A 201 12.68 29.79 -11.91
N GLU A 202 11.46 29.30 -12.19
CA GLU A 202 10.97 29.05 -13.54
C GLU A 202 9.55 29.64 -13.73
N PRO A 203 9.42 30.85 -14.30
CA PRO A 203 8.13 31.55 -14.39
C PRO A 203 7.00 30.78 -15.10
N GLN A 204 7.35 29.91 -16.06
CA GLN A 204 6.38 29.13 -16.84
C GLN A 204 5.97 27.81 -16.17
N TRP A 205 6.59 27.44 -15.04
CA TRP A 205 6.39 26.14 -14.40
C TRP A 205 4.92 25.86 -14.08
N ASN A 206 4.25 26.83 -13.44
CA ASN A 206 2.86 26.64 -13.04
C ASN A 206 1.95 26.41 -14.25
N ASP A 207 2.17 27.12 -15.35
CA ASP A 207 1.37 26.99 -16.57
C ASP A 207 1.58 25.63 -17.23
N ARG A 208 2.83 25.16 -17.33
CA ARG A 208 3.17 23.82 -17.85
C ARG A 208 2.50 22.71 -17.05
N ARG A 209 2.60 22.78 -15.72
CA ARG A 209 2.01 21.80 -14.81
C ARG A 209 0.48 21.83 -14.85
N MET A 210 -0.13 23.02 -14.85
CA MET A 210 -1.58 23.16 -14.95
C MET A 210 -2.11 22.62 -16.29
N ALA A 211 -1.42 22.92 -17.40
CA ALA A 211 -1.80 22.39 -18.70
C ALA A 211 -1.79 20.86 -18.75
N ALA A 212 -0.76 20.22 -18.15
CA ALA A 212 -0.68 18.77 -18.07
C ALA A 212 -1.80 18.18 -17.20
N TYR A 213 -2.04 18.77 -16.03
CA TYR A 213 -3.12 18.38 -15.12
C TYR A 213 -4.51 18.54 -15.73
N ASP A 214 -4.78 19.67 -16.40
CA ASP A 214 -6.06 19.93 -17.05
C ASP A 214 -6.29 18.98 -18.22
N ASN A 215 -5.25 18.65 -19.00
CA ASN A 215 -5.31 17.61 -20.03
C ASN A 215 -5.62 16.23 -19.41
N ALA A 216 -5.01 15.87 -18.29
CA ALA A 216 -5.28 14.59 -17.61
C ALA A 216 -6.74 14.51 -17.14
N LYS A 217 -7.27 15.59 -16.52
CA LYS A 217 -8.69 15.69 -16.14
C LYS A 217 -9.62 15.60 -17.36
N ALA A 218 -9.33 16.32 -18.43
CA ALA A 218 -10.17 16.33 -19.63
C ALA A 218 -10.26 14.95 -20.30
N LYS A 219 -9.20 14.14 -20.18
CA LYS A 219 -9.16 12.73 -20.65
C LYS A 219 -9.73 11.73 -19.65
N GLY A 220 -10.13 12.16 -18.45
CA GLY A 220 -10.60 11.27 -17.39
C GLY A 220 -9.51 10.36 -16.81
N LEU A 221 -8.24 10.72 -16.97
CA LEU A 221 -7.13 9.96 -16.39
C LEU A 221 -7.14 10.09 -14.87
N TYR A 222 -6.56 9.08 -14.19
CA TYR A 222 -6.39 9.08 -12.73
C TYR A 222 -7.71 9.22 -11.94
N LYS A 223 -8.86 8.87 -12.55
CA LYS A 223 -10.17 8.97 -11.91
C LYS A 223 -10.18 8.28 -10.54
N ASP A 224 -10.70 8.98 -9.53
CA ASP A 224 -10.83 8.52 -8.15
C ASP A 224 -9.50 8.05 -7.51
N THR A 225 -8.37 8.65 -7.91
CA THR A 225 -7.04 8.40 -7.33
C THR A 225 -6.48 9.65 -6.64
N TYR A 226 -5.36 9.49 -5.95
CA TYR A 226 -4.68 10.56 -5.23
C TYR A 226 -4.11 11.62 -6.18
N ALA A 227 -3.50 11.17 -7.29
CA ALA A 227 -2.90 12.03 -8.31
C ALA A 227 -3.85 13.11 -8.84
N ILE A 228 -5.13 12.79 -9.08
CA ILE A 228 -6.08 13.77 -9.64
C ILE A 228 -6.66 14.73 -8.59
N GLY A 229 -6.32 14.56 -7.31
CA GLY A 229 -6.86 15.38 -6.23
C GLY A 229 -6.48 16.86 -6.35
N ASN A 230 -5.23 17.14 -6.76
CA ASN A 230 -4.78 18.49 -7.07
C ASN A 230 -3.53 18.48 -7.98
N PRO A 231 -3.16 19.62 -8.59
CA PRO A 231 -2.03 19.70 -9.53
C PRO A 231 -0.66 19.35 -8.94
N ALA A 232 -0.46 19.49 -7.62
CA ALA A 232 0.79 19.17 -6.96
C ALA A 232 0.93 17.65 -6.75
N GLU A 233 -0.11 16.95 -6.30
CA GLU A 233 -0.08 15.47 -6.23
C GLU A 233 0.06 14.86 -7.62
N TYR A 234 -0.64 15.40 -8.62
CA TYR A 234 -0.50 14.98 -10.01
C TYR A 234 0.96 14.99 -10.47
N TRP A 235 1.68 16.08 -10.17
CA TRP A 235 3.10 16.20 -10.46
C TRP A 235 3.93 15.15 -9.71
N CYS A 236 3.72 14.99 -8.41
CA CYS A 236 4.53 14.10 -7.57
C CYS A 236 4.34 12.62 -7.95
N GLU A 237 3.10 12.21 -8.21
CA GLU A 237 2.74 10.86 -8.66
C GLU A 237 3.29 10.56 -10.06
N ALA A 238 3.19 11.51 -10.98
CA ALA A 238 3.80 11.38 -12.30
C ALA A 238 5.32 11.26 -12.20
N ALA A 239 5.96 12.02 -11.31
CA ALA A 239 7.40 11.94 -11.07
C ALA A 239 7.82 10.59 -10.42
N GLN A 240 7.06 10.08 -9.45
CA GLN A 240 7.28 8.73 -8.91
C GLN A 240 7.21 7.67 -10.01
N ALA A 241 6.21 7.74 -10.90
CA ALA A 241 6.09 6.81 -12.02
C ALA A 241 7.27 6.99 -12.97
N TYR A 242 7.67 8.23 -13.28
CA TYR A 242 8.85 8.55 -14.09
C TYR A 242 10.15 7.98 -13.51
N PHE A 243 10.27 7.85 -12.19
CA PHE A 243 11.42 7.22 -11.53
C PHE A 243 11.22 5.75 -11.15
N ASN A 244 10.15 5.09 -11.64
CA ASN A 244 9.83 3.68 -11.39
C ASN A 244 9.53 3.32 -9.92
N CYS A 245 8.98 4.25 -9.15
CA CYS A 245 8.68 4.05 -7.73
C CYS A 245 7.28 4.56 -7.34
N ASN A 246 6.29 4.45 -8.23
CA ASN A 246 4.90 4.77 -7.88
C ASN A 246 4.12 3.51 -7.47
N ARG A 247 3.26 3.67 -6.45
CA ARG A 247 2.36 2.61 -5.98
C ARG A 247 1.29 2.33 -7.03
N VAL A 248 0.84 1.08 -7.10
CA VAL A 248 -0.23 0.66 -8.01
C VAL A 248 -1.35 -0.13 -7.33
N ASN A 249 -2.53 -0.12 -7.97
CA ASN A 249 -3.66 -1.03 -7.72
C ASN A 249 -4.17 -1.05 -6.27
N ASN A 250 -4.43 0.13 -5.68
CA ASN A 250 -5.11 0.25 -4.39
C ASN A 250 -6.18 1.37 -4.40
N TRP A 251 -6.85 1.59 -3.26
CA TRP A 251 -7.97 2.52 -3.05
C TRP A 251 -7.76 3.94 -3.60
N ASN A 252 -6.52 4.37 -3.78
CA ASN A 252 -6.19 5.70 -4.27
C ASN A 252 -5.09 5.73 -5.35
N HIS A 253 -4.70 4.61 -5.96
CA HIS A 253 -3.69 4.57 -7.05
C HIS A 253 -4.20 3.82 -8.28
N THR A 254 -3.63 4.15 -9.44
CA THR A 254 -3.90 3.49 -10.73
C THR A 254 -2.99 2.28 -10.95
N ALA A 255 -2.95 1.73 -12.16
CA ALA A 255 -1.98 0.69 -12.55
C ALA A 255 -0.61 1.23 -12.99
N ILE A 256 -0.37 2.55 -12.87
CA ILE A 256 0.80 3.23 -13.45
C ILE A 256 1.89 3.40 -12.40
N GLY A 257 2.87 2.48 -12.43
CA GLY A 257 3.99 2.41 -11.48
C GLY A 257 5.35 2.84 -12.07
N HIS A 258 5.49 2.80 -13.40
CA HIS A 258 6.77 2.95 -14.08
C HIS A 258 6.73 3.90 -15.29
N ARG A 259 7.91 4.39 -15.69
CA ARG A 259 8.09 5.46 -16.69
C ARG A 259 7.48 5.09 -18.03
N GLU A 260 7.67 3.84 -18.45
CA GLU A 260 7.16 3.31 -19.71
C GLU A 260 5.63 3.29 -19.72
N GLN A 261 5.02 2.94 -18.59
CA GLN A 261 3.56 2.96 -18.43
C GLN A 261 3.05 4.41 -18.45
N LEU A 262 3.72 5.33 -17.75
CA LEU A 262 3.38 6.76 -17.76
C LEU A 262 3.42 7.33 -19.18
N LYS A 263 4.45 6.99 -19.97
CA LYS A 263 4.59 7.48 -21.36
C LYS A 263 3.41 7.08 -22.25
N VAL A 264 2.85 5.88 -22.05
CA VAL A 264 1.70 5.39 -22.81
C VAL A 264 0.38 5.97 -22.27
N TYR A 265 0.24 6.00 -20.94
CA TYR A 265 -1.00 6.39 -20.27
C TYR A 265 -1.23 7.91 -20.27
N ASP A 266 -0.20 8.69 -19.94
CA ASP A 266 -0.20 10.14 -19.86
C ASP A 266 1.09 10.72 -20.45
N LEU A 267 1.13 10.79 -21.78
CA LEU A 267 2.28 11.34 -22.50
C LEU A 267 2.61 12.78 -22.08
N MET A 268 1.61 13.60 -21.71
CA MET A 268 1.86 14.98 -21.31
C MET A 268 2.48 15.05 -19.91
N GLY A 269 2.04 14.21 -18.98
CA GLY A 269 2.69 14.03 -17.68
C GLY A 269 4.11 13.48 -17.79
N TYR A 270 4.34 12.51 -18.69
CA TYR A 270 5.69 12.02 -19.00
C TYR A 270 6.59 13.14 -19.53
N GLU A 271 6.14 13.92 -20.51
CA GLU A 271 6.92 15.01 -21.08
C GLU A 271 7.15 16.14 -20.06
N LEU A 272 6.19 16.41 -19.18
CA LEU A 272 6.37 17.34 -18.05
C LEU A 272 7.54 16.88 -17.17
N CYS A 273 7.59 15.61 -16.77
CA CYS A 273 8.70 15.06 -15.97
C CYS A 273 10.03 15.13 -16.72
N ARG A 274 10.08 14.58 -17.95
CA ARG A 274 11.30 14.51 -18.76
C ARG A 274 11.93 15.88 -18.98
N SER A 275 11.12 16.87 -19.38
CA SER A 275 11.61 18.24 -19.64
C SER A 275 11.94 19.02 -18.36
N THR A 276 11.35 18.67 -17.22
CA THR A 276 11.60 19.34 -15.95
C THR A 276 12.87 18.83 -15.27
N PHE A 277 13.06 17.52 -15.18
CA PHE A 277 14.28 16.93 -14.60
C PHE A 277 15.49 17.08 -15.54
N ASN A 278 15.24 17.15 -16.86
CA ASN A 278 16.25 17.46 -17.87
C ASN A 278 17.54 16.62 -17.73
N LEU A 279 17.35 15.34 -17.43
CA LEU A 279 18.46 14.39 -17.28
C LEU A 279 19.02 14.05 -18.66
N SER A 280 20.34 14.07 -18.78
CA SER A 280 21.06 13.50 -19.93
C SER A 280 21.01 11.97 -19.90
N GLU A 281 21.42 11.32 -20.99
CA GLU A 281 21.43 9.85 -21.08
C GLU A 281 22.32 9.20 -20.00
N ASP A 282 23.46 9.81 -19.67
CA ASP A 282 24.36 9.34 -18.60
C ASP A 282 23.83 9.63 -17.18
N GLN A 283 22.83 10.50 -17.07
CA GLN A 283 22.15 10.82 -15.82
C GLN A 283 20.79 10.14 -15.71
N ASP A 284 20.42 9.24 -16.64
CA ASP A 284 19.13 8.58 -16.64
C ASP A 284 18.98 7.63 -15.43
N TRP A 285 18.43 8.19 -14.36
CA TRP A 285 18.27 7.52 -13.09
C TRP A 285 16.86 6.95 -12.92
N ARG A 286 16.80 5.80 -12.25
CA ARG A 286 15.57 5.16 -11.79
C ARG A 286 15.77 4.76 -10.34
N TYR A 287 14.71 4.86 -9.56
CA TYR A 287 14.74 4.42 -8.17
C TYR A 287 15.07 2.94 -8.11
N SER A 288 16.07 2.59 -7.31
CA SER A 288 16.43 1.21 -7.02
C SER A 288 15.97 0.84 -5.62
N TRP A 289 15.43 -0.37 -5.47
CA TRP A 289 15.07 -0.90 -4.16
C TRP A 289 16.30 -1.55 -3.53
N LEU A 290 16.51 -1.39 -2.22
CA LEU A 290 17.61 -2.08 -1.54
C LEU A 290 17.32 -3.58 -1.37
N GLN A 291 16.03 -3.93 -1.33
CA GLN A 291 15.54 -5.30 -1.31
C GLN A 291 14.12 -5.35 -1.88
N SER A 292 13.70 -6.52 -2.34
CA SER A 292 12.32 -6.73 -2.79
C SER A 292 11.38 -6.67 -1.59
N LEU A 293 10.26 -5.95 -1.73
CA LEU A 293 9.17 -5.96 -0.77
C LEU A 293 7.83 -6.29 -1.46
N PRO A 294 6.86 -6.89 -0.73
CA PRO A 294 7.01 -7.43 0.63
C PRO A 294 7.98 -8.63 0.64
N ASN A 295 8.60 -8.88 1.80
CA ASN A 295 9.47 -10.03 2.06
C ASN A 295 9.08 -10.72 3.38
N VAL A 296 9.83 -11.77 3.75
CA VAL A 296 9.68 -12.47 5.03
C VAL A 296 10.94 -12.25 5.85
N ASP A 297 10.76 -11.86 7.11
CA ASP A 297 11.86 -11.64 8.06
C ASP A 297 11.43 -12.12 9.46
N ALA A 298 12.32 -12.04 10.44
CA ALA A 298 11.99 -12.27 11.85
C ALA A 298 11.00 -11.20 12.37
N PRO A 299 10.06 -11.55 13.26
CA PRO A 299 9.14 -10.58 13.84
C PRO A 299 9.88 -9.42 14.52
N PRO A 300 9.58 -8.16 14.15
CA PRO A 300 10.19 -7.01 14.79
C PRO A 300 9.79 -6.89 16.27
N VAL A 301 10.77 -6.61 17.14
CA VAL A 301 10.60 -6.54 18.61
C VAL A 301 9.44 -5.62 19.04
N LYS A 302 9.22 -4.52 18.31
CA LYS A 302 8.17 -3.54 18.63
C LYS A 302 6.75 -4.12 18.62
N PHE A 303 6.52 -5.20 17.88
CA PHE A 303 5.22 -5.85 17.80
C PHE A 303 4.96 -6.83 18.95
N GLN A 304 5.96 -7.12 19.79
CA GLN A 304 5.85 -8.03 20.94
C GLN A 304 5.21 -9.37 20.56
N ILE A 305 5.62 -9.91 19.42
CA ILE A 305 5.14 -11.20 18.91
C ILE A 305 5.73 -12.32 19.76
N ASP A 306 4.92 -13.33 20.05
CA ASP A 306 5.36 -14.51 20.80
C ASP A 306 6.56 -15.18 20.09
N PRO A 307 7.64 -15.55 20.81
CA PRO A 307 8.84 -16.16 20.23
C PRO A 307 8.58 -17.47 19.47
N TYR A 308 7.41 -18.10 19.65
CA TYR A 308 6.96 -19.21 18.81
C TYR A 308 7.01 -18.86 17.32
N TYR A 309 6.57 -17.64 16.96
CA TYR A 309 6.57 -17.18 15.59
C TYR A 309 7.97 -16.68 15.24
N THR A 310 8.58 -17.29 14.23
CA THR A 310 9.92 -16.94 13.77
C THR A 310 9.91 -16.23 12.42
N LYS A 311 8.74 -16.13 11.77
CA LYS A 311 8.56 -15.50 10.47
C LYS A 311 7.43 -14.47 10.50
N PHE A 312 7.66 -13.37 9.80
CA PHE A 312 6.79 -12.21 9.72
C PHE A 312 6.79 -11.64 8.30
N THR A 313 5.62 -11.25 7.81
CA THR A 313 5.48 -10.35 6.66
C THR A 313 4.31 -9.40 6.90
N TRP A 314 4.34 -8.24 6.23
CA TRP A 314 3.40 -7.15 6.47
C TRP A 314 2.56 -6.86 5.23
N ALA A 315 1.27 -7.21 5.28
CA ALA A 315 0.35 -7.07 4.17
C ALA A 315 -0.46 -5.77 4.31
N ARG A 316 0.09 -4.64 3.83
CA ARG A 316 -0.51 -3.31 4.04
C ARG A 316 -0.83 -3.08 5.53
N GLU A 317 0.18 -3.25 6.36
CA GLU A 317 0.10 -3.16 7.83
C GLU A 317 -0.60 -4.32 8.56
N PHE A 318 -1.26 -5.23 7.84
CA PHE A 318 -1.80 -6.44 8.46
C PHE A 318 -0.70 -7.47 8.71
N THR A 319 -0.63 -8.00 9.93
CA THR A 319 0.44 -8.91 10.37
C THR A 319 0.16 -10.34 9.91
N VAL A 320 1.10 -10.93 9.18
CA VAL A 320 1.10 -12.35 8.79
C VAL A 320 2.29 -13.04 9.45
N LEU A 321 2.03 -14.14 10.15
CA LEU A 321 3.00 -14.87 10.96
C LEU A 321 3.13 -16.32 10.50
N GLY A 322 4.29 -16.91 10.80
CA GLY A 322 4.52 -18.33 10.66
C GLY A 322 5.74 -18.78 11.47
N ARG A 323 5.93 -20.09 11.53
CA ARG A 323 7.13 -20.72 12.10
C ARG A 323 7.74 -21.68 11.10
N ASP A 324 7.07 -22.80 10.84
CA ASP A 324 7.56 -23.84 9.92
C ASP A 324 6.97 -23.68 8.49
N ALA A 325 6.09 -22.70 8.29
CA ALA A 325 5.59 -22.32 6.98
C ALA A 325 6.70 -21.78 6.07
N SER A 326 6.62 -22.05 4.76
CA SER A 326 7.57 -21.52 3.78
C SER A 326 7.39 -20.01 3.59
N ASP A 327 8.46 -19.32 3.19
CA ASP A 327 8.38 -17.87 2.91
C ASP A 327 7.43 -17.60 1.74
N GLU A 328 7.42 -18.50 0.75
CA GLU A 328 6.48 -18.47 -0.37
C GLU A 328 5.02 -18.50 0.10
N ALA A 329 4.68 -19.33 1.08
CA ALA A 329 3.33 -19.39 1.62
C ALA A 329 2.94 -18.09 2.34
N LEU A 330 3.86 -17.51 3.13
CA LEU A 330 3.63 -16.22 3.77
C LEU A 330 3.44 -15.10 2.74
N LEU A 331 4.24 -15.08 1.68
CA LEU A 331 4.14 -14.07 0.62
C LEU A 331 2.89 -14.23 -0.24
N LYS A 332 2.46 -15.46 -0.55
CA LYS A 332 1.19 -15.73 -1.23
C LYS A 332 -0.01 -15.31 -0.37
N ALA A 333 0.04 -15.56 0.94
CA ALA A 333 -0.97 -15.06 1.87
C ALA A 333 -0.97 -13.52 1.93
N ASN A 334 0.20 -12.88 2.00
CA ASN A 334 0.36 -11.43 1.97
C ASN A 334 -0.27 -10.84 0.69
N ASP A 335 0.11 -11.34 -0.48
CA ASP A 335 -0.43 -10.91 -1.78
C ASP A 335 -1.96 -11.06 -1.85
N THR A 336 -2.49 -12.18 -1.35
CA THR A 336 -3.95 -12.42 -1.28
C THR A 336 -4.63 -11.37 -0.41
N ILE A 337 -4.07 -11.02 0.75
CA ILE A 337 -4.60 -9.97 1.64
C ILE A 337 -4.54 -8.61 0.96
N ARG A 338 -3.40 -8.24 0.37
CA ARG A 338 -3.22 -6.95 -0.31
C ARG A 338 -4.27 -6.75 -1.39
N LYS A 339 -4.55 -7.80 -2.16
CA LYS A 339 -5.56 -7.78 -3.22
C LYS A 339 -6.97 -7.79 -2.65
N LEU A 340 -7.29 -8.69 -1.72
CA LEU A 340 -8.62 -8.76 -1.10
C LEU A 340 -9.06 -7.40 -0.52
N PHE A 341 -8.12 -6.64 0.06
CA PHE A 341 -8.38 -5.33 0.66
C PHE A 341 -7.88 -4.14 -0.18
N ALA A 342 -7.57 -4.34 -1.46
CA ALA A 342 -7.01 -3.30 -2.33
C ALA A 342 -7.84 -2.00 -2.29
N TYR A 343 -9.17 -2.12 -2.30
CA TYR A 343 -10.11 -1.00 -2.30
C TYR A 343 -10.92 -0.85 -1.00
N ARG A 344 -10.63 -1.67 0.03
CA ARG A 344 -11.33 -1.69 1.33
C ARG A 344 -10.36 -1.69 2.51
N HIS A 345 -9.37 -0.81 2.44
CA HIS A 345 -8.37 -0.69 3.51
C HIS A 345 -8.99 -0.17 4.82
N ASP A 346 -10.15 0.51 4.78
CA ASP A 346 -10.96 0.84 5.96
C ASP A 346 -11.42 -0.42 6.74
N ILE A 347 -11.78 -1.49 6.03
CA ILE A 347 -12.11 -2.77 6.66
C ILE A 347 -10.85 -3.41 7.22
N LEU A 348 -9.75 -3.43 6.46
CA LEU A 348 -8.48 -4.00 6.93
C LEU A 348 -8.01 -3.32 8.23
N LYS A 349 -8.13 -1.99 8.32
CA LYS A 349 -7.85 -1.21 9.54
C LYS A 349 -8.77 -1.58 10.71
N ALA A 350 -10.04 -1.88 10.45
CA ALA A 350 -10.94 -2.37 11.49
C ALA A 350 -10.50 -3.76 12.01
N LEU A 351 -10.04 -4.66 11.14
CA LEU A 351 -9.49 -5.96 11.55
C LEU A 351 -8.20 -5.80 12.37
N MET A 352 -7.32 -4.88 11.97
CA MET A 352 -6.11 -4.53 12.73
C MET A 352 -6.44 -3.93 14.10
N ALA A 353 -7.46 -3.06 14.18
CA ALA A 353 -7.90 -2.45 15.44
C ALA A 353 -8.51 -3.49 16.41
N GLU A 354 -9.11 -4.56 15.88
CA GLU A 354 -9.51 -5.73 16.67
C GLU A 354 -8.31 -6.55 17.15
N GLY A 355 -7.11 -6.31 16.61
CA GLY A 355 -5.87 -7.02 16.94
C GLY A 355 -5.67 -8.30 16.15
N LEU A 356 -6.44 -8.52 15.08
CA LEU A 356 -6.35 -9.73 14.27
C LEU A 356 -5.02 -9.84 13.51
N ARG A 357 -4.54 -11.07 13.39
CA ARG A 357 -3.36 -11.48 12.61
C ARG A 357 -3.70 -12.73 11.82
N LEU A 358 -2.97 -13.01 10.74
CA LEU A 358 -3.07 -14.28 10.02
C LEU A 358 -1.86 -15.14 10.39
N VAL A 359 -2.10 -16.40 10.75
CA VAL A 359 -1.07 -17.41 10.94
C VAL A 359 -1.12 -18.40 9.78
N VAL A 360 0.01 -18.59 9.11
CA VAL A 360 0.19 -19.65 8.13
C VAL A 360 0.84 -20.84 8.82
N LEU A 361 0.13 -21.97 8.89
CA LEU A 361 0.61 -23.18 9.57
C LEU A 361 1.56 -23.99 8.67
N GLY A 362 2.70 -24.37 9.24
CA GLY A 362 3.66 -25.33 8.69
C GLY A 362 3.06 -26.72 8.47
N PRO A 363 3.69 -27.62 7.69
CA PRO A 363 3.08 -28.88 7.27
C PRO A 363 2.79 -29.83 8.45
N ASN A 364 3.46 -29.62 9.59
CA ASN A 364 3.34 -30.43 10.79
C ASN A 364 2.70 -29.68 11.98
N GLU A 365 2.30 -28.41 11.80
CA GLU A 365 1.72 -27.57 12.85
C GLU A 365 0.19 -27.69 12.91
N SER A 366 -0.39 -27.68 14.10
CA SER A 366 -1.83 -27.66 14.34
C SER A 366 -2.22 -26.43 15.15
N LEU A 367 -3.53 -26.15 15.29
CA LEU A 367 -4.00 -25.07 16.17
C LEU A 367 -3.59 -25.28 17.64
N ALA A 368 -3.38 -26.53 18.07
CA ALA A 368 -2.93 -26.83 19.43
C ALA A 368 -1.47 -26.44 19.72
N ASP A 369 -0.66 -26.26 18.68
CA ASP A 369 0.74 -25.86 18.81
C ASP A 369 0.90 -24.33 19.00
N LEU A 370 -0.15 -23.57 18.70
CA LEU A 370 -0.11 -22.11 18.72
C LEU A 370 -0.20 -21.54 20.15
N PRO A 371 0.49 -20.43 20.44
CA PRO A 371 0.41 -19.74 21.73
C PRO A 371 -1.03 -19.34 22.14
N GLU A 372 -1.91 -19.09 21.17
CA GLU A 372 -3.30 -18.71 21.38
C GLU A 372 -4.23 -19.90 21.70
N TRP A 373 -3.72 -21.14 21.70
CA TRP A 373 -4.50 -22.34 21.96
C TRP A 373 -5.39 -22.27 23.23
N PRO A 374 -4.95 -21.71 24.38
CA PRO A 374 -5.81 -21.60 25.55
C PRO A 374 -7.11 -20.83 25.29
N ALA A 375 -7.05 -19.76 24.48
CA ALA A 375 -8.24 -18.99 24.10
C ALA A 375 -9.12 -19.75 23.10
N MET A 376 -8.52 -20.45 22.14
CA MET A 376 -9.23 -21.31 21.18
C MET A 376 -9.98 -22.46 21.88
N LYS A 377 -9.31 -23.12 22.82
CA LYS A 377 -9.89 -24.19 23.62
C LYS A 377 -11.09 -23.70 24.43
N ALA A 378 -11.01 -22.51 25.02
CA ALA A 378 -12.13 -21.89 25.73
C ALA A 378 -13.31 -21.57 24.79
N ALA A 379 -13.03 -21.30 23.51
CA ALA A 379 -14.02 -21.08 22.47
C ALA A 379 -14.55 -22.38 21.82
N GLY A 380 -14.08 -23.56 22.25
CA GLY A 380 -14.54 -24.85 21.74
C GLY A 380 -13.97 -25.25 20.37
N VAL A 381 -12.83 -24.67 19.98
CA VAL A 381 -12.14 -25.00 18.73
C VAL A 381 -11.52 -26.40 18.80
N ASP A 382 -11.56 -27.14 17.68
CA ASP A 382 -10.89 -28.44 17.59
C ASP A 382 -9.36 -28.30 17.55
N HIS A 383 -8.70 -29.04 18.44
CA HIS A 383 -7.26 -29.07 18.61
C HIS A 383 -6.49 -29.57 17.38
N THR A 384 -7.07 -30.49 16.59
CA THR A 384 -6.43 -31.02 15.37
C THR A 384 -6.66 -30.15 14.14
N GLY A 385 -7.44 -29.07 14.25
CA GLY A 385 -7.68 -28.15 13.16
C GLY A 385 -6.38 -27.56 12.61
N ARG A 386 -6.35 -27.32 11.30
CA ARG A 386 -5.31 -26.55 10.60
C ARG A 386 -5.90 -25.31 9.91
N TYR A 387 -7.04 -24.85 10.41
CA TYR A 387 -7.85 -23.78 9.85
C TYR A 387 -8.65 -23.13 10.97
N LEU A 388 -8.61 -21.80 11.05
CA LEU A 388 -9.33 -21.04 12.08
C LEU A 388 -9.99 -19.80 11.49
N GLU A 389 -11.32 -19.79 11.56
CA GLU A 389 -12.16 -18.66 11.22
C GLU A 389 -12.19 -17.62 12.33
N TYR A 390 -12.76 -16.46 12.03
CA TYR A 390 -13.00 -15.44 13.04
C TYR A 390 -13.76 -16.00 14.23
N THR A 391 -13.07 -16.08 15.36
CA THR A 391 -13.59 -16.60 16.63
C THR A 391 -13.51 -15.47 17.65
N PRO A 392 -14.65 -14.92 18.13
CA PRO A 392 -14.64 -13.81 19.07
C PRO A 392 -13.74 -14.07 20.28
N GLY A 393 -12.86 -13.12 20.59
CA GLY A 393 -11.89 -13.23 21.68
C GLY A 393 -10.59 -13.95 21.32
N VAL A 394 -10.50 -14.62 20.17
CA VAL A 394 -9.26 -15.16 19.62
C VAL A 394 -8.71 -14.19 18.57
N LYS A 395 -7.47 -13.73 18.76
CA LYS A 395 -6.89 -12.63 17.98
C LYS A 395 -6.12 -13.08 16.73
N ILE A 396 -6.36 -14.31 16.28
CA ILE A 396 -5.74 -14.85 15.07
C ILE A 396 -6.77 -15.54 14.17
N LEU A 397 -6.47 -15.49 12.87
CA LEU A 397 -7.02 -16.36 11.82
C LEU A 397 -5.93 -17.35 11.44
N ALA A 398 -6.27 -18.54 10.94
CA ALA A 398 -5.28 -19.51 10.50
C ALA A 398 -5.66 -20.22 9.21
N ALA A 399 -4.65 -20.47 8.37
CA ALA A 399 -4.76 -21.29 7.16
C ALA A 399 -3.52 -22.18 7.02
N ALA A 400 -3.69 -23.38 6.49
CA ALA A 400 -2.59 -24.31 6.26
C ALA A 400 -1.80 -23.93 4.99
N GLN A 401 -0.48 -24.05 5.02
CA GLN A 401 0.35 -23.62 3.88
C GLN A 401 -0.02 -24.36 2.58
N GLU A 402 -0.37 -25.63 2.65
CA GLU A 402 -0.73 -26.46 1.50
C GLU A 402 -1.97 -25.90 0.79
N ASN A 403 -2.92 -25.33 1.55
CA ASN A 403 -4.05 -24.63 0.98
C ASN A 403 -3.64 -23.28 0.37
N VAL A 404 -2.82 -22.50 1.09
CA VAL A 404 -2.33 -21.19 0.65
C VAL A 404 -1.56 -21.28 -0.67
N LEU A 405 -0.68 -22.28 -0.81
CA LEU A 405 0.12 -22.54 -2.01
C LEU A 405 -0.66 -23.28 -3.11
N GLY A 406 -1.81 -23.82 -2.76
CA GLY A 406 -2.61 -24.62 -3.66
C GLY A 406 -2.03 -26.00 -4.02
N ASP A 407 -1.28 -26.60 -3.11
CA ASP A 407 -0.76 -27.96 -3.23
C ASP A 407 -1.88 -28.99 -3.02
N LEU A 408 -2.60 -29.30 -4.09
CA LEU A 408 -3.69 -30.28 -4.09
C LEU A 408 -3.27 -31.70 -3.68
N ALA A 409 -1.98 -32.04 -3.73
CA ALA A 409 -1.50 -33.35 -3.29
C ALA A 409 -1.45 -33.46 -1.77
N ARG A 410 -1.31 -32.33 -1.06
CA ARG A 410 -1.21 -32.25 0.40
C ARG A 410 -2.43 -31.61 1.06
N ASP A 411 -3.19 -30.83 0.32
CA ASP A 411 -4.43 -30.21 0.81
C ASP A 411 -5.58 -31.24 0.84
N MET A 412 -5.80 -31.80 2.03
CA MET A 412 -6.88 -32.76 2.28
C MET A 412 -8.28 -32.11 2.32
N TYR A 413 -8.38 -30.78 2.39
CA TYR A 413 -9.61 -30.06 2.73
C TYR A 413 -10.20 -29.22 1.59
N GLY A 414 -9.58 -29.21 0.41
CA GLY A 414 -10.30 -29.02 -0.84
C GLY A 414 -9.77 -27.93 -1.76
N THR A 415 -10.65 -27.51 -2.68
CA THR A 415 -10.25 -26.71 -3.84
C THR A 415 -10.26 -25.19 -3.59
N GLU A 416 -10.83 -24.76 -2.48
CA GLU A 416 -11.09 -23.36 -2.16
C GLU A 416 -9.93 -22.63 -1.47
N SER A 417 -9.97 -21.30 -1.46
CA SER A 417 -9.01 -20.47 -0.70
C SER A 417 -9.45 -20.29 0.76
N GLN A 418 -8.74 -20.93 1.69
CA GLN A 418 -8.97 -20.72 3.12
C GLN A 418 -8.69 -19.29 3.55
N VAL A 419 -7.68 -18.63 2.96
CA VAL A 419 -7.35 -17.23 3.28
C VAL A 419 -8.55 -16.32 2.99
N ILE A 420 -9.15 -16.41 1.80
CA ILE A 420 -10.32 -15.58 1.46
C ILE A 420 -11.51 -15.93 2.36
N ARG A 421 -11.72 -17.21 2.69
CA ARG A 421 -12.81 -17.66 3.56
C ARG A 421 -12.71 -17.09 4.97
N VAL A 422 -11.54 -17.21 5.63
CA VAL A 422 -11.35 -16.68 6.99
C VAL A 422 -11.54 -15.16 7.02
N PHE A 423 -11.08 -14.46 5.99
CA PHE A 423 -11.28 -13.02 5.88
C PHE A 423 -12.73 -12.65 5.60
N ALA A 424 -13.45 -13.37 4.73
CA ALA A 424 -14.88 -13.10 4.48
C ALA A 424 -15.70 -13.16 5.78
N LYS A 425 -15.41 -14.14 6.64
CA LYS A 425 -16.02 -14.26 7.98
C LYS A 425 -15.54 -13.18 8.95
N ALA A 426 -14.26 -12.84 8.93
CA ALA A 426 -13.72 -11.76 9.77
C ALA A 426 -14.28 -10.38 9.42
N ILE A 427 -14.46 -10.10 8.13
CA ILE A 427 -15.12 -8.89 7.63
C ILE A 427 -16.50 -8.78 8.30
N TYR A 428 -17.36 -9.79 8.15
CA TYR A 428 -18.67 -9.77 8.79
C TYR A 428 -18.55 -9.65 10.32
N GLY A 429 -17.74 -10.50 10.96
CA GLY A 429 -17.66 -10.63 12.41
C GLY A 429 -17.17 -9.37 13.13
N VAL A 430 -16.29 -8.60 12.50
CA VAL A 430 -15.71 -7.37 13.07
C VAL A 430 -16.49 -6.13 12.67
N THR A 431 -16.97 -6.04 11.43
CA THR A 431 -17.50 -4.77 10.91
C THR A 431 -19.02 -4.70 10.79
N ALA A 432 -19.71 -5.82 10.52
CA ALA A 432 -21.15 -5.81 10.19
C ALA A 432 -22.05 -5.36 11.34
N ARG A 433 -21.59 -5.44 12.60
CA ARG A 433 -22.42 -5.16 13.79
C ARG A 433 -21.97 -3.93 14.57
N ARG A 434 -21.05 -3.14 14.02
CA ARG A 434 -20.62 -1.87 14.62
C ARG A 434 -21.82 -0.93 14.73
N SER A 435 -21.84 -0.11 15.78
CA SER A 435 -22.84 0.97 15.88
C SER A 435 -22.65 1.97 14.74
N ILE A 436 -23.77 2.56 14.32
CA ILE A 436 -23.74 3.71 13.40
C ILE A 436 -22.93 4.82 14.07
N ASP A 437 -21.96 5.34 13.34
CA ASP A 437 -21.23 6.53 13.72
C ASP A 437 -21.89 7.72 13.00
N PRO A 438 -22.64 8.58 13.71
CA PRO A 438 -23.40 9.66 13.09
C PRO A 438 -22.48 10.74 12.50
N ASP A 439 -21.22 10.80 12.92
CA ASP A 439 -20.25 11.80 12.50
C ASP A 439 -19.27 11.28 11.45
N TRP A 440 -19.42 10.02 11.01
CA TRP A 440 -18.48 9.37 10.10
C TRP A 440 -18.25 10.18 8.80
N ASP A 441 -19.33 10.67 8.20
CA ASP A 441 -19.30 11.43 6.94
C ASP A 441 -19.02 12.93 7.17
N SER A 442 -19.19 13.44 8.40
CA SER A 442 -19.07 14.86 8.74
C SER A 442 -17.76 15.23 9.45
N ARG A 443 -16.99 14.24 9.91
CA ARG A 443 -15.71 14.45 10.60
C ARG A 443 -14.71 15.16 9.70
N ARG A 444 -13.87 16.00 10.32
CA ARG A 444 -12.80 16.74 9.62
C ARG A 444 -11.55 15.89 9.38
N ASP A 445 -11.27 14.96 10.28
CA ASP A 445 -10.09 14.10 10.22
C ASP A 445 -10.47 12.79 9.51
N VAL A 446 -10.45 12.83 8.17
CA VAL A 446 -10.77 11.67 7.31
C VAL A 446 -9.47 11.13 6.70
N GLN A 447 -9.22 9.84 6.90
CA GLN A 447 -8.10 9.15 6.26
C GLN A 447 -8.41 8.87 4.79
N GLN A 448 -7.37 8.84 3.94
CA GLN A 448 -7.54 8.69 2.49
C GLN A 448 -8.27 7.39 2.10
N TYR A 449 -8.09 6.32 2.87
CA TYR A 449 -8.75 5.03 2.64
C TYR A 449 -10.22 4.98 3.07
N GLU A 450 -10.72 6.04 3.73
CA GLU A 450 -12.11 6.15 4.16
C GLU A 450 -12.96 6.97 3.16
N LEU A 451 -12.32 7.58 2.16
CA LEU A 451 -12.99 8.36 1.14
C LEU A 451 -13.72 7.45 0.15
N ARG A 452 -14.94 7.85 -0.24
CA ARG A 452 -15.76 7.20 -1.30
C ARG A 452 -16.15 5.75 -1.00
N VAL A 453 -16.10 5.33 0.27
CA VAL A 453 -16.59 4.03 0.72
C VAL A 453 -17.60 4.21 1.85
N GLN A 454 -18.61 3.36 1.87
CA GLN A 454 -19.52 3.30 3.00
C GLN A 454 -18.90 2.47 4.12
N ARG A 455 -18.86 3.04 5.33
CA ARG A 455 -18.47 2.30 6.53
C ARG A 455 -19.46 1.16 6.75
N MET A 456 -18.92 -0.06 6.83
CA MET A 456 -19.71 -1.23 7.16
C MET A 456 -20.10 -1.20 8.65
N ASP A 457 -21.39 -1.23 8.94
CA ASP A 457 -21.97 -1.17 10.29
C ASP A 457 -23.28 -1.97 10.34
N ILE A 458 -24.06 -1.85 11.42
CA ILE A 458 -25.31 -2.58 11.63
C ILE A 458 -26.31 -2.52 10.45
N ARG A 459 -26.27 -1.47 9.62
CA ARG A 459 -27.12 -1.37 8.41
C ARG A 459 -26.78 -2.46 7.41
N PHE A 460 -25.49 -2.82 7.28
CA PHE A 460 -25.06 -3.94 6.45
C PHE A 460 -25.63 -5.27 6.96
N ASP A 461 -25.58 -5.54 8.27
CA ASP A 461 -26.16 -6.77 8.84
C ASP A 461 -27.66 -6.87 8.59
N GLN A 462 -28.38 -5.74 8.69
CA GLN A 462 -29.82 -5.67 8.41
C GLN A 462 -30.12 -5.97 6.94
N THR A 463 -29.38 -5.37 6.01
CA THR A 463 -29.49 -5.65 4.56
C THR A 463 -29.20 -7.11 4.26
N LEU A 464 -28.08 -7.63 4.75
CA LEU A 464 -27.68 -9.03 4.54
C LEU A 464 -28.71 -10.01 5.11
N LYS A 465 -29.29 -9.71 6.28
CA LYS A 465 -30.35 -10.52 6.88
C LYS A 465 -31.58 -10.57 5.97
N ALA A 466 -32.07 -9.42 5.50
CA ALA A 466 -33.25 -9.38 4.64
C ALA A 466 -33.03 -10.14 3.32
N MET A 467 -31.84 -10.03 2.75
CA MET A 467 -31.46 -10.77 1.54
C MET A 467 -31.36 -12.27 1.78
N TYR A 468 -30.74 -12.67 2.89
CA TYR A 468 -30.67 -14.07 3.30
C TYR A 468 -32.07 -14.68 3.47
N ASP A 469 -32.96 -14.02 4.23
CA ASP A 469 -34.33 -14.49 4.45
C ASP A 469 -35.05 -14.67 3.10
N THR A 470 -34.92 -13.68 2.20
CA THR A 470 -35.50 -13.74 0.84
C THR A 470 -34.95 -14.91 0.03
N ALA A 471 -33.63 -15.16 0.06
CA ALA A 471 -33.01 -16.26 -0.64
C ALA A 471 -33.48 -17.62 -0.10
N MET A 472 -33.61 -17.75 1.23
CA MET A 472 -34.11 -18.97 1.87
C MET A 472 -35.58 -19.23 1.52
N ASP A 473 -36.43 -18.19 1.50
CA ASP A 473 -37.84 -18.29 1.10
C ASP A 473 -38.01 -18.73 -0.36
N GLN A 474 -37.10 -18.30 -1.23
CA GLN A 474 -37.02 -18.74 -2.63
C GLN A 474 -36.43 -20.15 -2.79
N GLY A 475 -35.95 -20.75 -1.70
CA GLY A 475 -35.29 -22.05 -1.70
C GLY A 475 -33.94 -22.06 -2.42
N ARG A 476 -33.29 -20.91 -2.53
CA ARG A 476 -31.93 -20.79 -3.06
C ARG A 476 -30.92 -21.42 -2.12
N TRP A 477 -29.77 -21.78 -2.68
CA TRP A 477 -28.59 -22.32 -2.02
C TRP A 477 -28.79 -23.69 -1.37
N LYS A 478 -29.94 -24.35 -1.57
CA LYS A 478 -30.27 -25.64 -0.95
C LYS A 478 -29.18 -26.67 -1.22
N GLY A 479 -28.76 -27.40 -0.18
CA GLY A 479 -27.68 -28.38 -0.32
C GLY A 479 -26.27 -27.81 -0.22
N THR A 480 -26.11 -26.49 -0.01
CA THR A 480 -24.83 -25.84 0.28
C THR A 480 -24.77 -25.31 1.70
N VAL A 481 -23.58 -24.93 2.18
CA VAL A 481 -23.39 -24.35 3.53
C VAL A 481 -24.07 -22.98 3.71
N ALA A 482 -24.35 -22.27 2.61
CA ALA A 482 -24.98 -20.95 2.65
C ALA A 482 -26.37 -20.95 3.31
N VAL A 483 -27.07 -22.08 3.39
CA VAL A 483 -28.39 -22.16 4.05
C VAL A 483 -28.35 -22.21 5.57
N HIS A 484 -27.17 -22.38 6.16
CA HIS A 484 -27.07 -22.54 7.61
C HIS A 484 -27.31 -21.23 8.35
N ASN A 485 -26.79 -20.11 7.82
CA ASN A 485 -26.99 -18.77 8.36
C ASN A 485 -26.49 -17.71 7.38
N ARG A 486 -26.84 -16.44 7.66
CA ARG A 486 -26.46 -15.30 6.82
C ARG A 486 -24.96 -15.04 6.71
N VAL A 487 -24.15 -15.52 7.66
CA VAL A 487 -22.67 -15.38 7.60
C VAL A 487 -22.10 -16.37 6.59
N GLU A 488 -22.60 -17.60 6.55
CA GLU A 488 -22.23 -18.56 5.50
C GLU A 488 -22.70 -18.09 4.12
N TYR A 489 -23.92 -17.58 4.02
CA TYR A 489 -24.45 -16.96 2.80
C TYR A 489 -23.56 -15.82 2.28
N TRP A 490 -23.15 -14.90 3.15
CA TRP A 490 -22.17 -13.86 2.82
C TRP A 490 -20.83 -14.44 2.37
N THR A 491 -20.33 -15.44 3.10
CA THR A 491 -19.03 -16.06 2.84
C THR A 491 -19.01 -16.72 1.46
N GLU A 492 -20.02 -17.50 1.11
CA GLU A 492 -20.12 -18.11 -0.23
C GLU A 492 -20.23 -17.05 -1.34
N GLY A 493 -20.92 -15.94 -1.08
CA GLY A 493 -20.95 -14.78 -1.99
C GLY A 493 -19.55 -14.19 -2.24
N VAL A 494 -18.78 -13.93 -1.17
CA VAL A 494 -17.40 -13.41 -1.29
C VAL A 494 -16.50 -14.41 -2.01
N MET A 495 -16.61 -15.69 -1.65
CA MET A 495 -15.81 -16.76 -2.25
C MET A 495 -16.08 -16.86 -3.74
N ALA A 496 -17.34 -16.87 -4.17
CA ALA A 496 -17.70 -16.89 -5.59
C ALA A 496 -17.27 -15.60 -6.31
N TYR A 497 -17.44 -14.42 -5.69
CA TYR A 497 -17.06 -13.13 -6.29
C TYR A 497 -15.57 -13.03 -6.64
N PHE A 498 -14.70 -13.67 -5.86
CA PHE A 498 -13.26 -13.72 -6.14
C PHE A 498 -12.81 -15.02 -6.81
N ASP A 499 -13.72 -15.86 -7.30
CA ASP A 499 -13.44 -17.15 -7.93
C ASP A 499 -12.65 -18.11 -7.00
N ALA A 500 -12.90 -18.00 -5.70
CA ALA A 500 -12.14 -18.66 -4.64
C ALA A 500 -12.76 -19.99 -4.15
N VAL A 501 -13.89 -20.42 -4.72
CA VAL A 501 -14.63 -21.65 -4.32
C VAL A 501 -13.95 -22.93 -4.85
N GLY A 502 -13.23 -22.85 -5.97
CA GLY A 502 -12.65 -24.02 -6.64
C GLY A 502 -13.70 -24.89 -7.34
N GLN A 503 -13.69 -26.21 -7.11
CA GLN A 503 -14.63 -27.16 -7.71
C GLN A 503 -16.07 -26.96 -7.24
N GLY A 504 -16.27 -26.60 -5.96
CA GLY A 504 -17.59 -26.30 -5.37
C GLY A 504 -18.62 -27.43 -5.45
N ILE A 505 -19.77 -27.23 -4.81
CA ILE A 505 -20.95 -28.11 -4.96
C ILE A 505 -22.08 -27.27 -5.54
N ALA A 506 -22.80 -27.84 -6.51
CA ALA A 506 -23.99 -27.19 -7.07
C ALA A 506 -25.11 -27.14 -6.02
N PRO A 507 -25.73 -25.97 -5.79
CA PRO A 507 -27.01 -25.92 -5.12
C PRO A 507 -28.01 -26.88 -5.79
N ASN A 508 -28.87 -27.51 -5.00
CA ASN A 508 -29.90 -28.44 -5.48
C ASN A 508 -30.89 -27.78 -6.46
N ASP A 509 -31.00 -26.46 -6.40
CA ASP A 509 -31.82 -25.63 -7.29
C ASP A 509 -31.03 -25.06 -8.48
N ALA A 510 -29.78 -25.46 -8.68
CA ALA A 510 -28.92 -25.04 -9.79
C ALA A 510 -28.30 -26.24 -10.53
N ALA A 511 -28.12 -26.11 -11.84
CA ALA A 511 -27.51 -27.16 -12.66
C ALA A 511 -25.98 -27.25 -12.51
N ARG A 512 -25.34 -26.22 -11.93
CA ARG A 512 -23.88 -26.08 -11.83
C ARG A 512 -23.48 -25.38 -10.52
N PRO A 513 -22.25 -25.62 -10.01
CA PRO A 513 -21.69 -24.86 -8.90
C PRO A 513 -21.62 -23.36 -9.17
N VAL A 514 -21.85 -22.56 -8.12
CA VAL A 514 -21.72 -21.10 -8.15
C VAL A 514 -20.31 -20.72 -7.72
N THR A 515 -19.33 -20.93 -8.61
CA THR A 515 -17.90 -20.85 -8.27
C THR A 515 -17.19 -19.62 -8.79
N THR A 516 -17.85 -18.81 -9.63
CA THR A 516 -17.29 -17.57 -10.19
C THR A 516 -18.20 -16.38 -9.94
N ARG A 517 -17.67 -15.16 -10.06
CA ARG A 517 -18.44 -13.93 -9.92
C ARG A 517 -19.59 -13.85 -10.92
N GLU A 518 -19.38 -14.29 -12.14
CA GLU A 518 -20.38 -14.27 -13.20
C GLU A 518 -21.47 -15.30 -12.91
N ALA A 519 -21.11 -16.48 -12.37
CA ALA A 519 -22.06 -17.47 -11.91
C ALA A 519 -22.89 -16.93 -10.73
N LEU A 520 -22.25 -16.25 -9.76
CA LEU A 520 -22.94 -15.60 -8.65
C LEU A 520 -23.91 -14.53 -9.15
N LYS A 521 -23.48 -13.67 -10.08
CA LYS A 521 -24.33 -12.63 -10.67
C LYS A 521 -25.56 -13.21 -11.36
N ALA A 522 -25.40 -14.32 -12.07
CA ALA A 522 -26.51 -14.97 -12.77
C ALA A 522 -27.47 -15.69 -11.81
N TYR A 523 -26.93 -16.31 -10.76
CA TYR A 523 -27.70 -17.14 -9.83
C TYR A 523 -28.37 -16.32 -8.71
N ASP A 524 -27.58 -15.47 -8.05
CA ASP A 524 -28.00 -14.61 -6.94
C ASP A 524 -27.53 -13.15 -7.15
N PRO A 525 -28.21 -12.42 -8.05
CA PRO A 525 -27.80 -11.05 -8.41
C PRO A 525 -27.80 -10.10 -7.21
N GLY A 526 -28.70 -10.31 -6.24
CA GLY A 526 -28.73 -9.51 -5.01
C GLY A 526 -27.44 -9.70 -4.21
N LEU A 527 -27.07 -10.95 -3.90
CA LEU A 527 -25.83 -11.23 -3.17
C LEU A 527 -24.61 -10.73 -3.94
N TYR A 528 -24.58 -10.90 -5.26
CA TYR A 528 -23.55 -10.32 -6.12
C TYR A 528 -23.44 -8.80 -5.93
N ASP A 529 -24.56 -8.07 -6.01
CA ASP A 529 -24.55 -6.61 -5.91
C ASP A 529 -24.02 -6.14 -4.55
N LEU A 530 -24.44 -6.80 -3.45
CA LEU A 530 -23.95 -6.49 -2.11
C LEU A 530 -22.44 -6.74 -1.96
N VAL A 531 -21.93 -7.86 -2.47
CA VAL A 531 -20.49 -8.15 -2.44
C VAL A 531 -19.71 -7.18 -3.33
N ASN A 532 -20.23 -6.87 -4.52
CA ASN A 532 -19.61 -5.95 -5.47
C ASN A 532 -19.48 -4.53 -4.90
N GLU A 533 -20.56 -4.01 -4.30
CA GLU A 533 -20.56 -2.73 -3.61
C GLU A 533 -19.60 -2.74 -2.42
N THR A 534 -19.63 -3.81 -1.63
CA THR A 534 -18.78 -3.92 -0.43
C THR A 534 -17.31 -4.02 -0.80
N MET A 535 -16.92 -4.78 -1.80
CA MET A 535 -15.50 -4.98 -2.12
C MET A 535 -14.92 -3.86 -3.01
N ALA A 536 -15.78 -2.99 -3.57
CA ALA A 536 -15.41 -1.76 -4.28
C ALA A 536 -14.45 -1.94 -5.48
N TYR A 537 -14.61 -3.06 -6.20
CA TYR A 537 -13.83 -3.39 -7.39
C TYR A 537 -14.38 -2.78 -8.70
N ASP A 538 -15.62 -2.31 -8.70
CA ASP A 538 -16.26 -1.75 -9.90
C ASP A 538 -15.49 -0.53 -10.43
N GLY A 539 -15.23 -0.53 -11.74
CA GLY A 539 -14.46 0.52 -12.41
C GLY A 539 -12.98 0.61 -12.01
N ARG A 540 -12.44 -0.38 -11.29
CA ARG A 540 -11.03 -0.45 -10.87
C ARG A 540 -10.29 -1.61 -11.54
N VAL A 541 -9.02 -1.80 -11.20
CA VAL A 541 -8.26 -2.97 -11.66
C VAL A 541 -8.85 -4.21 -11.00
N ASP A 542 -9.43 -5.08 -11.83
CA ASP A 542 -10.07 -6.31 -11.39
C ASP A 542 -9.05 -7.31 -10.84
N TRP A 543 -9.50 -8.14 -9.89
CA TRP A 543 -8.73 -9.25 -9.36
C TRP A 543 -9.63 -10.46 -9.13
N ARG A 544 -9.09 -11.63 -9.51
CA ARG A 544 -9.64 -12.96 -9.31
C ARG A 544 -8.58 -13.81 -8.63
N TYR A 545 -9.00 -14.62 -7.67
CA TYR A 545 -8.11 -15.57 -7.04
C TYR A 545 -7.69 -16.60 -8.08
N VAL A 546 -6.37 -16.70 -8.27
CA VAL A 546 -5.76 -17.77 -9.05
C VAL A 546 -4.98 -18.60 -8.06
N ARG A 547 -5.33 -19.88 -8.01
CA ARG A 547 -4.71 -20.83 -7.10
C ARG A 547 -3.22 -20.96 -7.42
#